data_AF-A0A7T1HMJ6-F1
#
_entry.id   AF-A0A7T1HMJ6-F1
#
_cell.length_a   1.000
_cell.length_b   1.000
_cell.length_c   1.000
_cell.angle_alpha   90.00
_cell.angle_beta   90.00
_cell.angle_gamma   90.00
#
_symmetry.space_group_name_H-M   'P 1'
#
loop_
_entity.id
_entity.type
_entity.pdbx_description
1 polymer ?
#
loop_
_entity_poly.entity_id
_entity_poly.type
_entity_poly.pdbx_seq_one_letter_code
_entity_poly.pdbx_strand_id
1 'polypeptide(L)'
;MLEGLRNPAALGDQRIRSLIERLERESPADLLQRPEPLAGVWELRWSSSRAPYLRVAPWIENLQILAPARGRAMNLLRPSGAFSGLGGIAVLARIAVQGPQRVSVSFERGGWIGPTLGSVQMRLLRRVTQGYPAWLDITVLDQELRVCRGQTGTVFALRRREDLHGDDLLALAEPVPQP
;
A
#
# COMPACT_ATOMS: atom_id res chain seq x y z
N MET A 1 21.05 -2.22 -11.16
CA MET A 1 20.53 -0.92 -10.67
C MET A 1 19.16 -1.07 -10.00
N LEU A 2 18.17 -1.66 -10.67
CA LEU A 2 16.85 -2.03 -10.08
C LEU A 2 16.98 -2.94 -8.84
N GLU A 3 17.96 -3.85 -8.84
CA GLU A 3 18.20 -4.82 -7.76
C GLU A 3 18.47 -4.17 -6.38
N GLY A 4 19.08 -2.98 -6.36
CA GLY A 4 19.34 -2.24 -5.12
C GLY A 4 18.06 -1.69 -4.48
N LEU A 5 17.05 -1.34 -5.28
CA LEU A 5 15.74 -0.90 -4.79
C LEU A 5 14.79 -2.07 -4.49
N ARG A 6 15.15 -3.30 -4.91
CA ARG A 6 14.44 -4.53 -4.51
C ARG A 6 14.69 -4.89 -3.05
N ASN A 7 15.85 -4.50 -2.50
CA ASN A 7 16.19 -4.61 -1.08
C ASN A 7 16.74 -3.30 -0.52
N PRO A 8 15.90 -2.27 -0.34
CA PRO A 8 16.34 -0.94 0.07
C PRO A 8 16.92 -0.93 1.49
N ALA A 9 16.61 -1.91 2.35
CA ALA A 9 17.19 -2.01 3.69
C ALA A 9 18.72 -2.16 3.70
N ALA A 10 19.33 -2.59 2.60
CA ALA A 10 20.78 -2.72 2.46
C ALA A 10 21.49 -1.44 1.95
N LEU A 11 20.72 -0.42 1.53
CA LEU A 11 21.24 0.82 0.98
C LEU A 11 21.00 1.98 1.95
N GLY A 12 21.93 2.93 2.04
CA GLY A 12 21.71 4.16 2.80
C GLY A 12 20.66 5.08 2.16
N ASP A 13 19.93 5.84 2.96
CA ASP A 13 18.81 6.70 2.54
C ASP A 13 19.12 7.62 1.35
N GLN A 14 20.29 8.25 1.34
CA GLN A 14 20.69 9.15 0.26
C GLN A 14 20.81 8.41 -1.08
N ARG A 15 21.38 7.19 -1.05
CA ARG A 15 21.54 6.36 -2.25
C ARG A 15 20.18 5.90 -2.78
N ILE A 16 19.25 5.54 -1.90
CA ILE A 16 17.88 5.16 -2.28
C ILE A 16 17.18 6.33 -2.98
N ARG A 17 17.27 7.54 -2.41
CA ARG A 17 16.69 8.75 -3.02
C ARG A 17 17.24 9.00 -4.42
N SER A 18 18.56 8.99 -4.58
CA SER A 18 19.18 9.21 -5.90
C SER A 18 18.79 8.15 -6.93
N LEU A 19 18.62 6.88 -6.51
CA LEU A 19 18.13 5.83 -7.40
C LEU A 19 16.67 6.04 -7.80
N ILE A 20 15.81 6.46 -6.85
CA ILE A 20 14.41 6.79 -7.13
C ILE A 20 14.32 7.96 -8.12
N GLU A 21 15.03 9.06 -7.87
CA GLU A 21 15.03 10.25 -8.76
C GLU A 21 15.53 9.92 -10.18
N ARG A 22 16.44 8.95 -10.29
CA ARG A 22 16.88 8.45 -11.60
C ARG A 22 15.79 7.61 -12.27
N LEU A 23 15.18 6.66 -11.56
CA LEU A 23 14.09 5.84 -12.10
C LEU A 23 12.88 6.68 -12.54
N GLU A 24 12.51 7.70 -11.77
CA GLU A 24 11.41 8.61 -12.11
C GLU A 24 11.65 9.35 -13.44
N ARG A 25 12.92 9.60 -13.80
CA ARG A 25 13.29 10.21 -15.09
C ARG A 25 13.39 9.19 -16.22
N GLU A 26 13.93 8.00 -15.94
CA GLU A 26 14.19 6.99 -16.96
C GLU A 26 12.93 6.19 -17.34
N SER A 27 12.03 5.95 -16.39
CA SER A 27 10.84 5.12 -16.57
C SER A 27 9.67 5.63 -15.73
N PRO A 28 9.14 6.84 -16.03
CA PRO A 28 7.97 7.36 -15.33
C PRO A 28 6.77 6.42 -15.51
N ALA A 29 5.96 6.28 -14.46
CA ALA A 29 4.70 5.56 -14.58
C ALA A 29 3.73 6.31 -15.51
N ASP A 30 2.94 5.53 -16.26
CA ASP A 30 1.79 6.01 -17.02
C ASP A 30 0.60 5.06 -16.79
N LEU A 31 -0.26 5.43 -15.84
CA LEU A 31 -1.46 4.71 -15.46
C LEU A 31 -2.57 4.80 -16.51
N LEU A 32 -2.50 5.71 -17.47
CA LEU A 32 -3.47 5.76 -18.56
C LEU A 32 -3.15 4.72 -19.64
N GLN A 33 -1.86 4.44 -19.84
CA GLN A 33 -1.38 3.42 -20.79
C GLN A 33 -1.25 2.03 -20.15
N ARG A 34 -0.80 1.96 -18.90
CA ARG A 34 -0.46 0.71 -18.20
C ARG A 34 -0.98 0.69 -16.75
N PRO A 35 -2.32 0.68 -16.53
CA PRO A 35 -2.91 0.64 -15.20
C PRO A 35 -2.80 -0.72 -14.49
N GLU A 36 -2.62 -1.81 -15.24
CA GLU A 36 -2.73 -3.19 -14.73
C GLU A 36 -1.77 -3.49 -13.58
N PRO A 37 -0.50 -3.07 -13.63
CA PRO A 37 0.42 -3.30 -12.53
C PRO A 37 0.04 -2.51 -11.28
N LEU A 38 -0.91 -1.57 -11.30
CA LEU A 38 -1.29 -0.87 -10.06
C LEU A 38 -2.02 -1.81 -9.09
N ALA A 39 -2.84 -2.73 -9.62
CA ALA A 39 -3.66 -3.64 -8.85
C ALA A 39 -2.82 -4.74 -8.18
N GLY A 40 -3.08 -5.02 -6.91
CA GLY A 40 -2.41 -6.06 -6.14
C GLY A 40 -2.03 -5.65 -4.73
N VAL A 41 -1.17 -6.46 -4.10
CA VAL A 41 -0.66 -6.25 -2.74
C VAL A 41 0.76 -5.68 -2.81
N TRP A 42 0.97 -4.58 -2.13
CA TRP A 42 2.24 -3.83 -2.13
C TRP A 42 2.77 -3.67 -0.72
N GLU A 43 3.96 -4.14 -0.43
CA GLU A 43 4.60 -3.99 0.87
C GLU A 43 5.57 -2.81 0.88
N LEU A 44 5.45 -1.93 1.88
CA LEU A 44 6.39 -0.83 2.09
C LEU A 44 7.79 -1.38 2.42
N ARG A 45 8.77 -1.03 1.59
CA ARG A 45 10.18 -1.41 1.80
C ARG A 45 11.06 -0.22 2.17
N TRP A 46 10.65 0.99 1.82
CA TRP A 46 11.32 2.21 2.27
C TRP A 46 10.37 3.42 2.23
N SER A 47 10.57 4.37 3.15
CA SER A 47 9.86 5.64 3.18
C SER A 47 10.83 6.77 3.50
N SER A 48 10.63 7.94 2.88
CA SER A 48 11.38 9.15 3.22
C SER A 48 10.93 9.79 4.53
N SER A 49 9.84 9.29 5.15
CA SER A 49 9.27 9.81 6.39
C SER A 49 9.92 9.16 7.61
N ARG A 50 9.98 9.91 8.71
CA ARG A 50 10.42 9.43 10.03
C ARG A 50 9.28 8.95 10.92
N ALA A 51 8.04 8.93 10.42
CA ALA A 51 6.88 8.54 11.21
C ALA A 51 6.99 7.05 11.65
N PRO A 52 6.73 6.71 12.92
CA PRO A 52 6.94 5.36 13.44
C PRO A 52 6.18 4.26 12.68
N TYR A 53 4.94 4.53 12.26
CA TYR A 53 4.09 3.59 11.51
C TYR A 53 4.51 3.39 10.05
N LEU A 54 5.45 4.20 9.54
CA LEU A 54 6.07 4.04 8.21
C LEU A 54 7.46 3.42 8.29
N ARG A 55 7.93 3.07 9.50
CA ARG A 55 9.19 2.35 9.65
C ARG A 55 9.00 0.89 9.24
N VAL A 56 9.93 0.42 8.42
CA VAL A 56 9.99 -0.97 8.01
C VAL A 56 10.66 -1.77 9.11
N ALA A 57 10.04 -2.89 9.48
CA ALA A 57 10.57 -3.82 10.47
C ALA A 57 10.38 -5.26 9.97
N PRO A 58 11.33 -6.17 10.21
CA PRO A 58 11.26 -7.54 9.69
C PRO A 58 10.11 -8.37 10.27
N TRP A 59 9.53 -7.92 11.38
CA TRP A 59 8.44 -8.59 12.10
C TRP A 59 7.05 -7.96 11.81
N ILE A 60 6.98 -6.94 10.95
CA ILE A 60 5.75 -6.24 10.59
C ILE A 60 5.62 -6.18 9.07
N GLU A 61 4.47 -6.59 8.56
CA GLU A 61 4.06 -6.32 7.18
C GLU A 61 3.28 -5.01 7.13
N ASN A 62 3.77 -4.04 6.37
CA ASN A 62 3.09 -2.79 6.06
C ASN A 62 2.60 -2.84 4.62
N LEU A 63 1.37 -3.34 4.44
CA LEU A 63 0.78 -3.67 3.16
C LEU A 63 -0.17 -2.56 2.68
N GLN A 64 -0.19 -2.36 1.38
CA GLN A 64 -1.17 -1.56 0.66
C GLN A 64 -1.81 -2.45 -0.39
N ILE A 65 -3.09 -2.74 -0.19
CA ILE A 65 -3.90 -3.53 -1.10
C ILE A 65 -4.64 -2.56 -2.01
N LEU A 66 -4.46 -2.69 -3.32
CA LEU A 66 -5.11 -1.84 -4.32
C LEU A 66 -5.96 -2.69 -5.26
N ALA A 67 -7.24 -2.32 -5.37
CA ALA A 67 -8.17 -2.85 -6.36
C ALA A 67 -8.80 -1.67 -7.15
N PRO A 68 -8.06 -1.04 -8.09
CA PRO A 68 -8.52 0.14 -8.82
C PRO A 68 -9.83 -0.09 -9.58
N ALA A 69 -10.02 -1.27 -10.18
CA ALA A 69 -11.25 -1.64 -10.89
C ALA A 69 -12.50 -1.65 -9.98
N ARG A 70 -12.32 -1.90 -8.68
CA ARG A 70 -13.39 -1.84 -7.66
C ARG A 70 -13.45 -0.46 -6.98
N GLY A 71 -12.52 0.44 -7.30
CA GLY A 71 -12.32 1.70 -6.59
C GLY A 71 -11.94 1.52 -5.12
N ARG A 72 -11.34 0.39 -4.73
CA ARG A 72 -11.04 0.03 -3.34
C ARG A 72 -9.55 0.01 -3.06
N ALA A 73 -9.19 0.42 -1.85
CA ALA A 73 -7.86 0.24 -1.30
C ALA A 73 -7.91 -0.04 0.20
N MET A 74 -6.85 -0.67 0.72
CA MET A 74 -6.66 -0.85 2.14
C MET A 74 -5.18 -0.74 2.50
N ASN A 75 -4.85 0.06 3.50
CA ASN A 75 -3.59 -0.05 4.21
C ASN A 75 -3.75 -1.03 5.36
N LEU A 76 -2.86 -2.01 5.49
CA LEU A 76 -2.89 -3.04 6.51
C LEU A 76 -1.51 -3.18 7.16
N LEU A 77 -1.45 -2.95 8.47
CA LEU A 77 -0.28 -3.18 9.28
C LEU A 77 -0.52 -4.41 10.16
N ARG A 78 0.23 -5.49 9.97
CA ARG A 78 0.05 -6.74 10.73
C ARG A 78 1.39 -7.41 11.07
N PRO A 79 1.44 -8.31 12.07
CA PRO A 79 2.62 -9.15 12.29
C PRO A 79 2.95 -10.00 11.06
N SER A 80 4.22 -10.30 10.85
CA SER A 80 4.67 -11.17 9.75
C SER A 80 4.70 -12.65 10.13
N GLY A 81 4.77 -13.52 9.13
CA GLY A 81 5.01 -14.96 9.31
C GLY A 81 3.86 -15.67 10.03
N ALA A 82 4.18 -16.64 10.89
CA ALA A 82 3.20 -17.47 11.59
C ALA A 82 2.19 -16.68 12.44
N PHE A 83 2.47 -15.42 12.75
CA PHE A 83 1.62 -14.55 13.55
C PHE A 83 0.72 -13.63 12.72
N SER A 84 0.74 -13.75 11.39
CA SER A 84 -0.03 -12.89 10.49
C SER A 84 -1.55 -13.00 10.65
N GLY A 85 -2.02 -14.09 11.26
CA GLY A 85 -3.43 -14.33 11.59
C GLY A 85 -3.91 -13.71 12.91
N LEU A 86 -3.01 -13.11 13.71
CA LEU A 86 -3.39 -12.47 14.99
C LEU A 86 -4.16 -11.16 14.82
N GLY A 87 -4.21 -10.64 13.59
CA GLY A 87 -4.86 -9.39 13.26
C GLY A 87 -3.88 -8.25 12.97
N GLY A 88 -4.41 -7.05 12.83
CA GLY A 88 -3.67 -5.87 12.42
C GLY A 88 -4.50 -4.60 12.45
N ILE A 89 -3.86 -3.49 12.11
CA ILE A 89 -4.51 -2.20 11.91
C ILE A 89 -4.80 -2.01 10.44
N ALA A 90 -6.07 -1.80 10.10
CA ALA A 90 -6.52 -1.58 8.74
C ALA A 90 -7.11 -0.19 8.56
N VAL A 91 -6.87 0.39 7.40
CA VAL A 91 -7.53 1.62 6.95
C VAL A 91 -8.05 1.38 5.53
N LEU A 92 -9.36 1.33 5.37
CA LEU A 92 -10.02 1.22 4.07
C LEU A 92 -10.16 2.59 3.43
N ALA A 93 -10.00 2.62 2.12
CA ALA A 93 -10.15 3.80 1.31
C ALA A 93 -10.87 3.50 0.00
N ARG A 94 -11.49 4.54 -0.56
CA ARG A 94 -11.84 4.62 -1.96
C ARG A 94 -10.69 5.22 -2.75
N ILE A 95 -10.44 4.68 -3.94
CA ILE A 95 -9.43 5.21 -4.84
C ILE A 95 -9.98 5.41 -6.26
N ALA A 96 -9.36 6.34 -6.98
CA ALA A 96 -9.61 6.54 -8.40
C ALA A 96 -8.33 7.03 -9.08
N VAL A 97 -8.05 6.53 -10.29
CA VAL A 97 -6.95 7.02 -11.12
C VAL A 97 -7.37 8.35 -11.75
N GLN A 98 -6.51 9.37 -11.64
CA GLN A 98 -6.75 10.75 -12.06
C GLN A 98 -5.62 11.24 -12.97
N GLY A 99 -5.47 10.61 -14.13
CA GLY A 99 -4.42 10.93 -15.08
C GLY A 99 -3.25 9.95 -15.02
N PRO A 100 -2.09 10.30 -15.62
CA PRO A 100 -1.01 9.35 -15.87
C PRO A 100 -0.29 8.87 -14.60
N GLN A 101 -0.36 9.61 -13.50
CA GLN A 101 0.36 9.24 -12.27
C GLN A 101 -0.46 9.38 -11.00
N ARG A 102 -1.53 10.16 -11.01
CA ARG A 102 -2.25 10.47 -9.78
C ARG A 102 -3.31 9.43 -9.46
N VAL A 103 -3.37 9.04 -8.19
CA VAL A 103 -4.46 8.26 -7.60
C VAL A 103 -5.03 9.05 -6.43
N SER A 104 -6.30 9.45 -6.52
CA SER A 104 -7.01 10.05 -5.39
C SER A 104 -7.30 8.99 -4.33
N VAL A 105 -7.24 9.38 -3.07
CA VAL A 105 -7.49 8.51 -1.91
C VAL A 105 -8.49 9.17 -0.98
N SER A 106 -9.55 8.45 -0.64
CA SER A 106 -10.55 8.87 0.35
C SER A 106 -10.71 7.79 1.40
N PHE A 107 -10.14 8.01 2.59
CA PHE A 107 -10.26 7.09 3.72
C PHE A 107 -11.69 7.04 4.23
N GLU A 108 -12.26 5.85 4.28
CA GLU A 108 -13.66 5.65 4.68
C GLU A 108 -13.75 5.12 6.12
N ARG A 109 -12.90 4.14 6.45
CA ARG A 109 -12.95 3.44 7.74
C ARG A 109 -11.55 3.02 8.19
N GLY A 110 -11.33 2.96 9.49
CA GLY A 110 -10.07 2.51 10.06
C GLY A 110 -10.26 1.88 11.44
N GLY A 111 -9.35 0.99 11.80
CA GLY A 111 -9.35 0.35 13.11
C GLY A 111 -8.68 -1.02 13.07
N TRP A 112 -9.16 -1.92 13.92
CA TRP A 112 -8.54 -3.22 14.13
C TRP A 112 -9.27 -4.32 13.37
N ILE A 113 -8.51 -5.21 12.73
CA ILE A 113 -8.95 -6.51 12.21
C ILE A 113 -8.30 -7.56 13.10
N GLY A 114 -9.08 -8.47 13.66
CA GLY A 114 -8.62 -9.50 14.57
C GLY A 114 -8.44 -10.87 13.93
N PRO A 115 -8.24 -11.92 14.73
CA PRO A 115 -8.26 -13.28 14.25
C PRO A 115 -9.65 -13.69 13.77
N THR A 116 -9.70 -14.72 12.94
CA THR A 116 -10.93 -15.41 12.56
C THR A 116 -11.24 -16.47 13.60
N LEU A 117 -12.43 -16.42 14.21
CA LEU A 117 -12.93 -17.42 15.16
C LEU A 117 -14.06 -18.21 14.50
N GLY A 118 -13.77 -19.44 14.08
CA GLY A 118 -14.70 -20.22 13.25
C GLY A 118 -14.96 -19.53 11.92
N SER A 119 -16.21 -19.17 11.64
CA SER A 119 -16.62 -18.41 10.45
C SER A 119 -16.67 -16.89 10.68
N VAL A 120 -16.37 -16.41 11.89
CA VAL A 120 -16.53 -15.00 12.25
C VAL A 120 -15.19 -14.27 12.20
N GLN A 121 -15.11 -13.27 11.31
CA GLN A 121 -13.99 -12.33 11.27
C GLN A 121 -14.17 -11.24 12.33
N MET A 122 -13.31 -11.22 13.35
CA MET A 122 -13.31 -10.15 14.35
C MET A 122 -12.83 -8.83 13.73
N ARG A 123 -13.56 -7.74 13.97
CA ARG A 123 -13.19 -6.40 13.48
C ARG A 123 -13.82 -5.29 14.31
N LEU A 124 -13.09 -4.20 14.47
CA LEU A 124 -13.56 -2.95 15.04
C LEU A 124 -13.11 -1.80 14.15
N LEU A 125 -13.95 -1.44 13.18
CA LEU A 125 -13.66 -0.43 12.16
C LEU A 125 -14.61 0.76 12.30
N ARG A 126 -14.06 1.93 12.61
CA ARG A 126 -14.82 3.19 12.74
C ARG A 126 -14.69 4.02 11.47
N ARG A 127 -15.67 4.89 11.23
CA ARG A 127 -15.61 5.87 10.13
C ARG A 127 -14.41 6.80 10.35
N VAL A 128 -13.66 7.05 9.29
CA VAL A 128 -12.61 8.06 9.28
C VAL A 128 -13.19 9.32 8.62
N THR A 129 -13.10 10.45 9.30
CA THR A 129 -13.48 11.74 8.71
C THR A 129 -12.22 12.36 8.12
N GLN A 130 -12.17 12.41 6.79
CA GLN A 130 -11.07 13.04 6.08
C GLN A 130 -11.43 14.50 5.78
N GLY A 131 -10.67 15.44 6.34
CA GLY A 131 -10.93 16.88 6.19
C GLY A 131 -10.53 17.46 4.83
N TYR A 132 -9.62 16.80 4.09
CA TYR A 132 -9.08 17.29 2.83
C TYR A 132 -8.82 16.16 1.83
N PRO A 133 -8.95 16.39 0.51
CA PRO A 133 -8.57 15.41 -0.50
C PRO A 133 -7.12 14.95 -0.30
N ALA A 134 -6.90 13.64 -0.30
CA ALA A 134 -5.56 13.06 -0.31
C ALA A 134 -5.31 12.38 -1.65
N TRP A 135 -4.05 12.35 -2.06
CA TRP A 135 -3.64 11.65 -3.27
C TRP A 135 -2.24 11.05 -3.10
N LEU A 136 -1.97 10.07 -3.96
CA LEU A 136 -0.65 9.52 -4.20
C LEU A 136 -0.33 9.72 -5.68
N ASP A 137 0.82 10.31 -5.97
CA ASP A 137 1.38 10.30 -7.31
C ASP A 137 2.25 9.04 -7.44
N ILE A 138 1.80 8.07 -8.23
CA ILE A 138 2.55 6.87 -8.60
C ILE A 138 3.56 7.30 -9.66
N THR A 139 4.83 7.42 -9.28
CA THR A 139 5.87 8.02 -10.12
C THR A 139 6.68 6.97 -10.88
N VAL A 140 6.78 5.75 -10.35
CA VAL A 140 7.35 4.58 -11.02
C VAL A 140 6.46 3.38 -10.73
N LEU A 141 6.19 2.56 -11.74
CA LEU A 141 5.35 1.37 -11.61
C LEU A 141 5.78 0.30 -12.61
N ASP A 142 6.13 -0.87 -12.07
CA ASP A 142 6.27 -2.10 -12.85
C ASP A 142 5.62 -3.29 -12.11
N GLN A 143 5.91 -4.51 -12.55
CA GLN A 143 5.33 -5.72 -11.95
C GLN A 143 5.82 -5.95 -10.51
N GLU A 144 7.02 -5.50 -10.14
CA GLU A 144 7.63 -5.78 -8.85
C GLU A 144 7.77 -4.54 -7.94
N LEU A 145 7.96 -3.36 -8.52
CA LEU A 145 8.28 -2.11 -7.84
C LEU A 145 7.21 -1.06 -8.09
N ARG A 146 6.83 -0.37 -7.02
CA ARG A 146 6.03 0.84 -7.06
C ARG A 146 6.69 1.92 -6.25
N VAL A 147 6.94 3.06 -6.87
CA VAL A 147 7.33 4.28 -6.17
C VAL A 147 6.16 5.25 -6.21
N CYS A 148 5.86 5.85 -5.07
CA CYS A 148 4.85 6.89 -5.02
C CYS A 148 5.24 8.04 -4.09
N ARG A 149 4.64 9.19 -4.35
CA ARG A 149 4.78 10.42 -3.57
C ARG A 149 3.44 10.80 -2.99
N GLY A 150 3.38 10.92 -1.67
CA GLY A 150 2.21 11.45 -0.99
C GLY A 150 2.09 12.96 -1.13
N GLN A 151 0.90 13.48 -0.84
CA GLN A 151 0.58 14.92 -0.88
C GLN A 151 1.60 15.83 -0.19
N THR A 152 2.22 15.39 0.91
CA THR A 152 3.23 16.16 1.66
C THR A 152 4.66 15.98 1.14
N GLY A 153 4.83 15.35 -0.03
CA GLY A 153 6.13 15.06 -0.63
C GLY A 153 6.83 13.81 -0.05
N THR A 154 6.17 13.05 0.83
CA THR A 154 6.73 11.79 1.35
C THR A 154 6.86 10.78 0.21
N VAL A 155 8.05 10.24 0.02
CA VAL A 155 8.34 9.22 -0.99
C VAL A 155 8.23 7.84 -0.34
N PHE A 156 7.60 6.91 -1.04
CA PHE A 156 7.47 5.51 -0.64
C PHE A 156 7.98 4.62 -1.77
N ALA A 157 8.77 3.61 -1.42
CA ALA A 157 9.13 2.52 -2.32
C ALA A 157 8.52 1.23 -1.79
N LEU A 158 7.72 0.57 -2.63
CA LEU A 158 6.98 -0.62 -2.29
C LEU A 158 7.31 -1.76 -3.25
N ARG A 159 7.27 -2.97 -2.72
CA ARG A 159 7.47 -4.20 -3.49
C ARG A 159 6.16 -4.97 -3.59
N ARG A 160 5.87 -5.53 -4.77
CA ARG A 160 4.71 -6.42 -4.95
C ARG A 160 4.88 -7.69 -4.11
N ARG A 161 3.77 -8.14 -3.52
CA ARG A 161 3.64 -9.42 -2.82
C ARG A 161 2.77 -10.35 -3.65
N GLU A 162 3.42 -11.23 -4.40
CA GLU A 162 2.74 -12.21 -5.26
C GLU A 162 2.21 -13.41 -4.48
N ASP A 163 2.73 -13.62 -3.28
CA ASP A 163 2.28 -14.65 -2.33
C ASP A 163 0.98 -14.28 -1.60
N LEU A 164 0.44 -13.08 -1.83
CA LEU A 164 -0.76 -12.58 -1.17
C LEU A 164 -1.84 -12.20 -2.21
N HIS A 165 -3.08 -12.61 -1.94
CA HIS A 165 -4.23 -12.23 -2.76
C HIS A 165 -4.96 -11.02 -2.16
N GLY A 166 -5.13 -9.97 -2.98
CA GLY A 166 -5.72 -8.71 -2.54
C GLY A 166 -7.19 -8.85 -2.11
N ASP A 167 -7.97 -9.66 -2.82
CA ASP A 167 -9.39 -9.84 -2.50
C ASP A 167 -9.60 -10.54 -1.15
N ASP A 168 -8.77 -11.55 -0.83
CA ASP A 168 -8.80 -12.23 0.46
C ASP A 168 -8.55 -11.25 1.61
N LEU A 169 -7.55 -10.38 1.45
CA LEU A 169 -7.22 -9.37 2.46
C LEU A 169 -8.32 -8.31 2.59
N LEU A 170 -8.90 -7.85 1.47
CA LEU A 170 -10.02 -6.91 1.51
C LEU A 170 -11.25 -7.52 2.20
N ALA A 171 -11.52 -8.81 1.97
CA ALA A 171 -12.64 -9.51 2.60
C ALA A 171 -12.55 -9.53 4.14
N LEU A 172 -11.36 -9.46 4.73
CA LEU A 172 -11.19 -9.34 6.18
C LEU A 172 -11.83 -8.06 6.74
N ALA A 173 -11.84 -7.00 5.94
CA ALA A 173 -12.24 -5.66 6.33
C ALA A 173 -13.65 -5.30 5.83
N GLU A 174 -14.10 -5.95 4.76
CA GLU A 174 -15.40 -5.73 4.14
C GLU A 174 -16.49 -6.58 4.80
N PRO A 175 -17.68 -6.01 5.07
CA PRO A 175 -18.81 -6.81 5.51
C PRO A 175 -19.13 -7.88 4.47
N VAL A 176 -19.52 -9.07 4.92
CA VAL A 176 -20.05 -10.11 4.02
C VAL A 176 -21.26 -9.48 3.32
N PRO A 177 -21.35 -9.52 1.98
CA PRO A 177 -22.54 -9.05 1.30
C PRO A 177 -23.75 -9.78 1.89
N GLN A 178 -24.73 -9.02 2.38
CA GLN A 178 -26.00 -9.62 2.76
C GLN A 178 -26.70 -10.08 1.47
N PRO A 179 -27.24 -11.31 1.44
CA PRO A 179 -27.96 -11.84 0.28
C PRO A 179 -29.20 -11.01 -0.07
#